data_AF-A0A8T2I5V1-F1
#
_entry.id   AF-A0A8T2I5V1-F1
#
_cell.length_a   1.000
_cell.length_b   1.000
_cell.length_c   1.000
_cell.angle_alpha   90.00
_cell.angle_beta   90.00
_cell.angle_gamma   90.00
#
_symmetry.space_group_name_H-M   'P 1'
#
loop_
_entity.id
_entity.type
_entity.pdbx_description
1 polymer ?
#
loop_
_entity_poly.entity_id
_entity_poly.type
_entity_poly.pdbx_seq_one_letter_code
_entity_poly.pdbx_strand_id
1 'polypeptide(L)'
;MGIADGEEDPLVGSSRPDHVVEIHKTASSISASALSTSSPSSSDLSAVSLQGHIAILPAAKKWWAVSRLWFTGEERNKARAYAGASIFMSILTTLLLLKISSVQSAFNSALSEKESAEFYSAVWSFVGIIIFAAPLFALNEYIDSRISIEWRSWMASRLISSYFNDLAYFRLKMDSKAIDNPDQRICEDVRSFTSSSVILAVGILRQMFYCVAFSGLLATLAPGLVGFLLAYAALGTIVTARVFGKPLTALAFHVLEKEADLRFDLVRVRENAESVAFYGADGRESRIAAGRLGTAVSVTRRQILIHAWLSLWQNIYSYATILIPSLLMAPRYFAGEVRFGTIVQVGFAFSKIEGALSYVITHLAQVSNLAAETERLDALMTAVAPDPRGGGVQRTSTTSRIISTSFNSRTSSTSFNRSSSSKEKSNGSNTIEDAGAGSKEKEKRRYHSQLFRDSELAFDNSTRREDYLHRFKF
;
A
#
# COMPACT_ATOMS: atom_id res chain seq x y z
N MET A 1 69.75 -32.89 -18.20
CA MET A 1 70.89 -32.16 -18.80
C MET A 1 70.56 -30.67 -18.71
N GLY A 2 70.90 -29.93 -17.66
CA GLY A 2 71.48 -30.28 -16.35
C GLY A 2 72.35 -29.14 -15.80
N ILE A 3 72.35 -28.93 -14.46
CA ILE A 3 73.38 -28.19 -13.68
C ILE A 3 73.41 -26.65 -13.96
N ALA A 4 73.77 -25.71 -13.08
CA ALA A 4 73.85 -25.54 -11.61
C ALA A 4 74.27 -24.06 -11.35
N ASP A 5 74.51 -23.54 -10.14
CA ASP A 5 73.78 -23.48 -8.85
C ASP A 5 74.45 -22.34 -8.02
N GLY A 6 73.85 -21.88 -6.90
CA GLY A 6 74.45 -20.88 -5.98
C GLY A 6 73.96 -19.43 -6.16
N GLU A 7 74.06 -18.54 -5.15
CA GLU A 7 74.69 -18.67 -3.83
C GLU A 7 74.01 -17.74 -2.78
N GLU A 8 74.35 -17.88 -1.50
CA GLU A 8 73.60 -17.34 -0.35
C GLU A 8 73.97 -15.91 0.12
N ASP A 9 73.14 -15.41 1.05
CA ASP A 9 73.23 -14.26 2.00
C ASP A 9 74.54 -14.23 2.86
N PRO A 10 74.75 -13.35 3.89
CA PRO A 10 74.00 -12.17 4.38
C PRO A 10 74.87 -10.93 4.74
N LEU A 11 74.27 -9.86 5.31
CA LEU A 11 74.60 -9.29 6.65
C LEU A 11 74.01 -7.87 6.92
N VAL A 12 73.04 -7.83 7.86
CA VAL A 12 72.98 -7.01 9.09
C VAL A 12 73.45 -5.53 9.07
N GLY A 13 72.53 -4.62 9.42
CA GLY A 13 72.83 -3.23 9.82
C GLY A 13 71.63 -2.51 10.45
N SER A 14 71.64 -2.33 11.77
CA SER A 14 70.53 -1.76 12.55
C SER A 14 70.48 -0.23 12.55
N SER A 15 69.28 0.36 12.53
CA SER A 15 68.91 1.53 13.35
C SER A 15 67.40 1.83 13.28
N ARG A 16 66.71 1.77 14.43
CA ARG A 16 65.52 2.61 14.72
C ARG A 16 66.00 3.92 15.34
N PRO A 17 65.18 4.99 15.29
CA PRO A 17 64.38 5.27 16.48
C PRO A 17 62.89 5.43 16.19
N ASP A 18 62.08 5.17 17.20
CA ASP A 18 60.63 5.34 17.21
C ASP A 18 60.26 6.85 17.21
N HIS A 19 59.05 7.21 16.72
CA HIS A 19 58.22 8.40 17.08
C HIS A 19 57.18 8.77 15.99
N VAL A 20 56.30 7.84 15.56
CA VAL A 20 55.08 8.19 14.77
C VAL A 20 53.81 7.39 15.20
N VAL A 21 53.95 6.36 16.03
CA VAL A 21 52.84 5.41 16.32
C VAL A 21 51.99 5.85 17.54
N GLU A 22 51.36 7.03 17.48
CA GLU A 22 50.36 7.39 18.51
C GLU A 22 49.17 8.29 18.08
N ILE A 23 48.99 8.57 16.78
CA ILE A 23 47.79 9.31 16.29
C ILE A 23 46.76 8.38 15.61
N HIS A 24 47.15 7.17 15.19
CA HIS A 24 46.27 6.24 14.46
C HIS A 24 45.42 5.27 15.32
N LYS A 25 45.56 5.26 16.65
CA LYS A 25 44.83 4.32 17.54
C LYS A 25 43.53 4.85 18.16
N THR A 26 43.29 6.16 18.15
CA THR A 26 42.06 6.77 18.72
C THR A 26 40.98 7.05 17.67
N ALA A 27 41.34 7.22 16.40
CA ALA A 27 40.36 7.32 15.30
C ALA A 27 39.70 5.96 14.97
N SER A 28 40.46 4.86 15.09
CA SER A 28 39.97 3.50 14.80
C SER A 28 39.01 2.94 15.86
N SER A 29 39.06 3.42 17.11
CA SER A 29 38.18 2.97 18.19
C SER A 29 36.83 3.70 18.26
N ILE A 30 36.69 4.88 17.62
CA ILE A 30 35.44 5.66 17.62
C ILE A 30 34.55 5.28 16.43
N SER A 31 35.14 4.90 15.29
CA SER A 31 34.37 4.40 14.13
C SER A 31 33.85 2.96 14.30
N ALA A 32 34.44 2.16 15.20
CA ALA A 32 34.08 0.76 15.42
C ALA A 32 32.80 0.55 16.27
N SER A 33 32.33 1.56 16.99
CA SER A 33 31.14 1.49 17.86
C SER A 33 29.86 2.08 17.24
N ALA A 34 29.98 2.76 16.10
CA ALA A 34 28.84 3.27 15.32
C ALA A 34 28.35 2.31 14.22
N LEU A 35 29.18 1.34 13.81
CA LEU A 35 28.85 0.30 12.82
C LEU A 35 28.80 -1.09 13.46
N SER A 36 27.95 -1.25 14.48
CA SER A 36 27.46 -2.56 14.92
C SER A 36 26.00 -2.80 14.50
N THR A 37 25.61 -2.27 13.33
CA THR A 37 24.49 -2.82 12.56
C THR A 37 24.93 -4.17 12.00
N SER A 38 24.81 -5.21 12.83
CA SER A 38 24.88 -6.58 12.35
C SER A 38 23.90 -6.73 11.20
N SER A 39 24.42 -6.90 9.98
CA SER A 39 23.60 -7.36 8.86
C SER A 39 22.91 -8.65 9.31
N PRO A 40 21.59 -8.82 9.09
CA PRO A 40 20.90 -10.01 9.57
C PRO A 40 21.62 -11.24 9.05
N SER A 41 21.85 -12.23 9.91
CA SER A 41 22.45 -13.48 9.49
C SER A 41 21.61 -14.12 8.38
N SER A 42 22.18 -14.99 7.56
CA SER A 42 21.41 -15.71 6.53
C SER A 42 20.25 -16.53 7.13
N SER A 43 20.32 -16.86 8.42
CA SER A 43 19.22 -17.41 9.24
C SER A 43 18.10 -16.40 9.54
N ASP A 44 18.39 -15.11 9.77
CA ASP A 44 17.38 -14.10 10.12
C ASP A 44 16.50 -13.73 8.91
N LEU A 45 17.10 -13.65 7.71
CA LEU A 45 16.36 -13.49 6.45
C LEU A 45 15.49 -14.71 6.11
N SER A 46 15.86 -15.90 6.62
CA SER A 46 15.01 -17.09 6.52
C SER A 46 13.78 -16.98 7.43
N ALA A 47 13.90 -16.41 8.64
CA ALA A 47 12.78 -16.23 9.55
C ALA A 47 11.71 -15.28 9.00
N VAL A 48 12.11 -14.18 8.38
CA VAL A 48 11.15 -13.18 7.81
C VAL A 48 10.40 -13.71 6.58
N SER A 49 10.99 -14.66 5.83
CA SER A 49 10.41 -15.18 4.57
C SER A 49 9.69 -16.54 4.70
N LEU A 50 10.12 -17.42 5.61
CA LEU A 50 9.46 -18.72 5.86
C LEU A 50 8.23 -18.63 6.78
N GLN A 51 8.12 -17.58 7.60
CA GLN A 51 6.88 -17.27 8.33
C GLN A 51 5.75 -16.75 7.41
N GLY A 52 6.03 -16.59 6.10
CA GLY A 52 5.10 -16.14 5.05
C GLY A 52 3.92 -17.08 4.75
N HIS A 53 3.76 -18.19 5.47
CA HIS A 53 2.44 -18.77 5.66
C HIS A 53 1.63 -17.83 6.56
N ILE A 54 0.97 -16.83 5.94
CA ILE A 54 0.18 -15.82 6.63
C ILE A 54 -0.67 -16.52 7.69
N ALA A 55 -0.39 -16.26 8.96
CA ALA A 55 -1.27 -16.64 10.04
C ALA A 55 -2.47 -15.66 10.01
N ILE A 56 -3.36 -15.87 9.04
CA ILE A 56 -4.47 -14.96 8.70
C ILE A 56 -5.29 -14.65 9.95
N LEU A 57 -5.47 -15.64 10.83
CA LEU A 57 -6.18 -15.50 12.10
C LEU A 57 -5.47 -14.54 13.10
N PRO A 58 -4.19 -14.73 13.48
CA PRO A 58 -3.43 -13.71 14.22
C PRO A 58 -3.40 -12.32 13.55
N ALA A 59 -3.15 -12.25 12.24
CA ALA A 59 -3.10 -10.99 11.51
C ALA A 59 -4.46 -10.24 11.55
N ALA A 60 -5.57 -10.95 11.31
CA ALA A 60 -6.92 -10.39 11.40
C ALA A 60 -7.28 -9.94 12.83
N LYS A 61 -6.81 -10.66 13.87
CA LYS A 61 -6.98 -10.24 15.28
C LYS A 61 -6.24 -8.94 15.58
N LYS A 62 -4.96 -8.81 15.15
CA LYS A 62 -4.20 -7.56 15.27
C LYS A 62 -4.89 -6.43 14.49
N TRP A 63 -5.23 -6.68 13.23
CA TRP A 63 -5.93 -5.72 12.36
C TRP A 63 -7.19 -5.19 13.03
N TRP A 64 -8.06 -6.06 13.53
CA TRP A 64 -9.27 -5.66 14.23
C TRP A 64 -8.98 -4.85 15.51
N ALA A 65 -7.92 -5.17 16.24
CA ALA A 65 -7.51 -4.42 17.43
C ALA A 65 -7.08 -2.97 17.10
N VAL A 66 -6.47 -2.74 15.93
CA VAL A 66 -6.15 -1.41 15.38
C VAL A 66 -7.42 -0.73 14.84
N SER A 67 -8.18 -1.40 13.98
CA SER A 67 -9.33 -0.82 13.28
C SER A 67 -10.50 -0.46 14.20
N ARG A 68 -10.74 -1.24 15.26
CA ARG A 68 -11.82 -0.94 16.23
C ARG A 68 -11.66 0.42 16.90
N LEU A 69 -10.45 0.97 16.97
CA LEU A 69 -10.17 2.24 17.65
C LEU A 69 -10.99 3.40 17.07
N TRP A 70 -11.23 3.42 15.75
CA TRP A 70 -12.07 4.43 15.10
C TRP A 70 -13.56 4.25 15.44
N PHE A 71 -14.04 3.01 15.52
CA PHE A 71 -15.41 2.65 15.91
C PHE A 71 -15.74 2.85 17.39
N THR A 72 -14.72 3.02 18.24
CA THR A 72 -14.85 3.30 19.67
C THR A 72 -14.45 4.72 20.08
N GLY A 73 -13.72 5.45 19.23
CA GLY A 73 -13.20 6.79 19.52
C GLY A 73 -14.24 7.90 19.44
N GLU A 74 -13.76 9.15 19.45
CA GLU A 74 -14.60 10.36 19.40
C GLU A 74 -15.52 10.38 18.16
N GLU A 75 -15.02 9.91 17.01
CA GLU A 75 -15.77 9.87 15.75
C GLU A 75 -16.59 8.59 15.54
N ARG A 76 -16.81 7.79 16.59
CA ARG A 76 -17.56 6.51 16.52
C ARG A 76 -18.88 6.57 15.75
N ASN A 77 -19.61 7.69 15.83
CA ASN A 77 -20.88 7.86 15.13
C ASN A 77 -20.69 8.00 13.63
N LYS A 78 -19.65 8.73 13.17
CA LYS A 78 -19.27 8.82 11.75
C LYS A 78 -18.85 7.44 11.22
N ALA A 79 -17.96 6.75 11.95
CA ALA A 79 -17.47 5.42 11.59
C ALA A 79 -18.62 4.40 11.43
N ARG A 80 -19.58 4.40 12.37
CA ARG A 80 -20.77 3.53 12.31
C ARG A 80 -21.74 3.90 11.18
N ALA A 81 -21.96 5.19 10.93
CA ALA A 81 -22.78 5.65 9.81
C ALA A 81 -22.18 5.20 8.46
N TYR A 82 -20.86 5.34 8.30
CA TYR A 82 -20.13 4.87 7.14
C TYR A 82 -20.20 3.35 6.94
N ALA A 83 -20.01 2.57 8.00
CA ALA A 83 -20.17 1.11 7.94
C ALA A 83 -21.61 0.70 7.59
N GLY A 84 -22.61 1.37 8.18
CA GLY A 84 -24.03 1.16 7.85
C GLY A 84 -24.34 1.47 6.39
N ALA A 85 -23.80 2.58 5.86
CA ALA A 85 -23.92 2.94 4.45
C ALA A 85 -23.27 1.89 3.53
N SER A 86 -22.06 1.41 3.86
CA SER A 86 -21.38 0.38 3.06
C SER A 86 -22.12 -0.97 3.07
N ILE A 87 -22.69 -1.38 4.22
CA ILE A 87 -23.58 -2.56 4.31
C ILE A 87 -24.82 -2.36 3.45
N PHE A 88 -25.50 -1.22 3.58
CA PHE A 88 -26.71 -0.89 2.79
C PHE A 88 -26.43 -0.91 1.29
N MET A 89 -25.35 -0.26 0.84
CA MET A 89 -24.95 -0.24 -0.57
C MET A 89 -24.53 -1.63 -1.07
N SER A 90 -23.89 -2.46 -0.24
CA SER A 90 -23.55 -3.84 -0.59
C SER A 90 -24.79 -4.71 -0.78
N ILE A 91 -25.83 -4.55 0.06
CA ILE A 91 -27.12 -5.22 -0.13
C ILE A 91 -27.82 -4.69 -1.39
N LEU A 92 -27.92 -3.37 -1.56
CA LEU A 92 -28.64 -2.74 -2.65
C LEU A 92 -28.01 -3.05 -4.03
N THR A 93 -26.68 -3.02 -4.12
CA THR A 93 -25.95 -3.45 -5.33
C THR A 93 -26.10 -4.96 -5.59
N THR A 94 -26.18 -5.80 -4.55
CA THR A 94 -26.46 -7.25 -4.72
C THR A 94 -27.86 -7.49 -5.28
N LEU A 95 -28.88 -6.82 -4.75
CA LEU A 95 -30.26 -6.89 -5.25
C LEU A 95 -30.38 -6.38 -6.69
N LEU A 96 -29.68 -5.28 -7.01
CA LEU A 96 -29.58 -4.77 -8.37
C LEU A 96 -28.91 -5.78 -9.30
N LEU A 97 -27.83 -6.46 -8.87
CA LEU A 97 -27.17 -7.51 -9.65
C LEU A 97 -28.08 -8.72 -9.91
N LEU A 98 -28.90 -9.12 -8.93
CA LEU A 98 -29.94 -10.13 -9.15
C LEU A 98 -30.95 -9.66 -10.21
N LYS A 99 -31.41 -8.41 -10.14
CA LYS A 99 -32.34 -7.84 -11.13
C LYS A 99 -31.72 -7.73 -12.54
N ILE A 100 -30.44 -7.36 -12.64
CA ILE A 100 -29.68 -7.40 -13.89
C ILE A 100 -29.67 -8.82 -14.46
N SER A 101 -29.38 -9.84 -13.63
CA SER A 101 -29.36 -11.24 -14.08
C SER A 101 -30.72 -11.71 -14.63
N SER A 102 -31.83 -11.27 -14.03
CA SER A 102 -33.18 -11.67 -14.48
C SER A 102 -33.64 -10.93 -15.72
N VAL A 103 -33.28 -9.65 -15.90
CA VAL A 103 -33.57 -8.92 -17.14
C VAL A 103 -32.68 -9.41 -18.30
N GLN A 104 -31.42 -9.77 -18.03
CA GLN A 104 -30.56 -10.47 -19.00
C GLN A 104 -31.17 -11.81 -19.43
N SER A 105 -31.74 -12.57 -18.48
CA SER A 105 -32.47 -13.81 -18.75
C SER A 105 -33.68 -13.58 -19.68
N ALA A 106 -34.55 -12.64 -19.34
CA ALA A 106 -35.72 -12.30 -20.17
C ALA A 106 -35.32 -11.87 -21.59
N PHE A 107 -34.35 -10.95 -21.71
CA PHE A 107 -33.83 -10.46 -22.98
C PHE A 107 -33.31 -11.58 -23.89
N ASN A 108 -32.50 -12.50 -23.34
CA ASN A 108 -31.91 -13.60 -24.12
C ASN A 108 -32.96 -14.65 -24.50
N SER A 109 -33.94 -14.92 -23.62
CA SER A 109 -35.05 -15.84 -23.93
C SER A 109 -35.88 -15.31 -25.08
N ALA A 110 -36.38 -14.08 -24.96
CA ALA A 110 -37.20 -13.41 -25.98
C ALA A 110 -36.47 -13.31 -27.34
N LEU A 111 -35.16 -13.02 -27.33
CA LEU A 111 -34.36 -13.00 -28.55
C LEU A 111 -34.23 -14.38 -29.21
N SER A 112 -34.01 -15.44 -28.41
CA SER A 112 -33.90 -16.82 -28.91
C SER A 112 -35.21 -17.37 -29.45
N GLU A 113 -36.33 -16.99 -28.83
CA GLU A 113 -37.69 -17.44 -29.16
C GLU A 113 -38.36 -16.51 -30.21
N LYS A 114 -37.67 -15.43 -30.60
CA LYS A 114 -38.11 -14.40 -31.58
C LYS A 114 -39.35 -13.61 -31.15
N GLU A 115 -39.56 -13.48 -29.85
CA GLU A 115 -40.68 -12.75 -29.26
C GLU A 115 -40.38 -11.25 -29.16
N SER A 116 -40.76 -10.51 -30.21
CA SER A 116 -40.47 -9.07 -30.31
C SER A 116 -41.04 -8.24 -29.14
N ALA A 117 -42.24 -8.57 -28.66
CA ALA A 117 -42.88 -7.85 -27.56
C ALA A 117 -42.13 -8.03 -26.22
N GLU A 118 -41.76 -9.26 -25.87
CA GLU A 118 -40.94 -9.52 -24.67
C GLU A 118 -39.55 -8.88 -24.79
N PHE A 119 -38.95 -8.93 -25.99
CA PHE A 119 -37.64 -8.33 -26.27
C PHE A 119 -37.63 -6.83 -25.99
N TYR A 120 -38.56 -6.05 -26.57
CA TYR A 120 -38.61 -4.61 -26.33
C TYR A 120 -38.99 -4.26 -24.88
N SER A 121 -39.80 -5.08 -24.20
CA SER A 121 -40.07 -4.95 -22.77
C SER A 121 -38.81 -5.14 -21.91
N ALA A 122 -37.97 -6.13 -22.25
CA ALA A 122 -36.68 -6.35 -21.62
C ALA A 122 -35.67 -5.22 -21.92
N VAL A 123 -35.68 -4.65 -23.13
CA VAL A 123 -34.87 -3.46 -23.48
C VAL A 123 -35.24 -2.26 -22.61
N TRP A 124 -36.53 -1.94 -22.46
CA TRP A 124 -36.95 -0.84 -21.58
C TRP A 124 -36.63 -1.10 -20.10
N SER A 125 -36.71 -2.36 -19.66
CA SER A 125 -36.24 -2.77 -18.33
C SER A 125 -34.73 -2.55 -18.17
N PHE A 126 -33.92 -2.77 -19.22
CA PHE A 126 -32.50 -2.45 -19.22
C PHE A 126 -32.19 -0.96 -19.19
N VAL A 127 -32.92 -0.14 -19.95
CA VAL A 127 -32.79 1.33 -19.90
C VAL A 127 -33.07 1.84 -18.49
N GLY A 128 -34.14 1.36 -17.84
CA GLY A 128 -34.44 1.66 -16.44
C GLY A 128 -33.31 1.23 -15.50
N ILE A 129 -32.80 0.00 -15.66
CA ILE A 129 -31.64 -0.49 -14.90
C ILE A 129 -30.45 0.46 -15.06
N ILE A 130 -30.06 0.87 -16.27
CA ILE A 130 -28.90 1.73 -16.51
C ILE A 130 -29.03 3.06 -15.76
N ILE A 131 -30.21 3.69 -15.83
CA ILE A 131 -30.51 4.98 -15.17
C ILE A 131 -30.32 4.91 -13.66
N PHE A 132 -30.68 3.79 -13.00
CA PHE A 132 -30.49 3.62 -11.56
C PHE A 132 -29.14 3.02 -11.18
N ALA A 133 -28.59 2.13 -12.00
CA ALA A 133 -27.37 1.37 -11.73
C ALA A 133 -26.11 2.21 -11.78
N ALA A 134 -25.95 3.04 -12.82
CA ALA A 134 -24.72 3.82 -12.99
C ALA A 134 -24.50 4.82 -11.83
N PRO A 135 -25.50 5.62 -11.40
CA PRO A 135 -25.37 6.46 -10.21
C PRO A 135 -25.14 5.65 -8.92
N LEU A 136 -25.77 4.48 -8.78
CA LEU A 136 -25.60 3.64 -7.59
C LEU A 136 -24.17 3.09 -7.47
N PHE A 137 -23.58 2.60 -8.56
CA PHE A 137 -22.19 2.11 -8.54
C PHE A 137 -21.20 3.25 -8.29
N ALA A 138 -21.39 4.42 -8.90
CA ALA A 138 -20.57 5.60 -8.63
C ALA A 138 -20.68 6.06 -7.16
N LEU A 139 -21.90 6.06 -6.58
CA LEU A 139 -22.11 6.38 -5.17
C LEU A 139 -21.47 5.36 -4.24
N ASN A 140 -21.47 4.07 -4.61
CA ASN A 140 -20.82 3.01 -3.84
C ASN A 140 -19.29 3.20 -3.79
N GLU A 141 -18.65 3.48 -4.94
CA GLU A 141 -17.21 3.78 -5.01
C GLU A 141 -16.84 5.08 -4.28
N TYR A 142 -17.69 6.11 -4.38
CA TYR A 142 -17.55 7.33 -3.60
C TYR A 142 -17.59 7.05 -2.08
N ILE A 143 -18.53 6.22 -1.61
CA ILE A 143 -18.62 5.85 -0.20
C ILE A 143 -17.34 5.11 0.24
N ASP A 144 -16.91 4.07 -0.47
CA ASP A 144 -15.69 3.32 -0.13
C ASP A 144 -14.45 4.25 -0.07
N SER A 145 -14.36 5.20 -1.00
CA SER A 145 -13.32 6.24 -1.01
C SER A 145 -13.43 7.21 0.20
N ARG A 146 -14.64 7.63 0.58
CA ARG A 146 -14.87 8.48 1.76
C ARG A 146 -14.50 7.77 3.05
N ILE A 147 -14.82 6.48 3.21
CA ILE A 147 -14.41 5.71 4.39
C ILE A 147 -12.88 5.71 4.52
N SER A 148 -12.18 5.47 3.41
CA SER A 148 -10.71 5.39 3.35
C SER A 148 -10.03 6.69 3.80
N ILE A 149 -10.52 7.86 3.35
CA ILE A 149 -9.92 9.17 3.67
C ILE A 149 -10.31 9.70 5.06
N GLU A 150 -11.57 9.52 5.50
CA GLU A 150 -11.99 9.96 6.84
C GLU A 150 -11.29 9.16 7.93
N TRP A 151 -11.17 7.83 7.75
CA TRP A 151 -10.41 6.98 8.65
C TRP A 151 -8.91 7.33 8.64
N ARG A 152 -8.33 7.62 7.46
CA ARG A 152 -6.93 8.11 7.38
C ARG A 152 -6.76 9.40 8.17
N SER A 153 -7.65 10.38 7.97
CA SER A 153 -7.63 11.68 8.63
C SER A 153 -7.65 11.52 10.16
N TRP A 154 -8.59 10.72 10.66
CA TRP A 154 -8.69 10.41 12.08
C TRP A 154 -7.44 9.72 12.65
N MET A 155 -6.97 8.67 11.98
CA MET A 155 -5.86 7.84 12.48
C MET A 155 -4.51 8.58 12.42
N ALA A 156 -4.25 9.32 11.34
CA ALA A 156 -3.06 10.16 11.22
C ALA A 156 -3.09 11.28 12.27
N SER A 157 -4.22 11.96 12.46
CA SER A 157 -4.35 13.00 13.49
C SER A 157 -4.07 12.45 14.89
N ARG A 158 -4.64 11.30 15.24
CA ARG A 158 -4.40 10.62 16.53
C ARG A 158 -2.93 10.26 16.75
N LEU A 159 -2.26 9.72 15.72
CA LEU A 159 -0.84 9.37 15.79
C LEU A 159 0.05 10.61 15.89
N ILE A 160 -0.23 11.68 15.14
CA ILE A 160 0.48 12.96 15.23
C ILE A 160 0.33 13.55 16.64
N SER A 161 -0.89 13.63 17.17
CA SER A 161 -1.12 14.12 18.54
C SER A 161 -0.36 13.31 19.59
N SER A 162 -0.31 11.98 19.43
CA SER A 162 0.41 11.11 20.35
C SER A 162 1.92 11.26 20.22
N TYR A 163 2.45 11.40 19.00
CA TYR A 163 3.89 11.57 18.70
C TYR A 163 4.49 12.88 19.27
N PHE A 164 3.69 13.95 19.29
CA PHE A 164 4.08 15.23 19.92
C PHE A 164 3.74 15.33 21.41
N ASN A 165 2.95 14.41 21.96
CA ASN A 165 2.67 14.35 23.39
C ASN A 165 3.86 13.74 24.16
N ASP A 166 4.04 14.14 25.41
CA ASP A 166 4.98 13.52 26.37
C ASP A 166 6.43 13.36 25.84
N LEU A 167 6.82 14.23 24.89
CA LEU A 167 8.09 14.17 24.15
C LEU A 167 8.36 12.80 23.47
N ALA A 168 7.33 12.06 23.04
CA ALA A 168 7.50 10.74 22.42
C ALA A 168 8.48 10.78 21.22
N TYR A 169 8.41 11.79 20.37
CA TYR A 169 9.38 12.04 19.29
C TYR A 169 10.86 12.11 19.74
N PHE A 170 11.12 12.57 20.97
CA PHE A 170 12.47 12.66 21.54
C PHE A 170 12.88 11.33 22.19
N ARG A 171 11.97 10.67 22.92
CA ARG A 171 12.21 9.34 23.49
C ARG A 171 12.56 8.31 22.42
N LEU A 172 11.79 8.28 21.33
CA LEU A 172 12.02 7.40 20.18
C LEU A 172 13.36 7.68 19.48
N LYS A 173 13.91 8.89 19.59
CA LYS A 173 15.24 9.21 19.06
C LYS A 173 16.38 8.81 20.00
N MET A 174 16.11 8.74 21.31
CA MET A 174 17.12 8.38 22.32
C MET A 174 17.26 6.87 22.54
N ASP A 175 16.18 6.11 22.40
CA ASP A 175 16.22 4.66 22.50
C ASP A 175 16.68 4.03 21.18
N SER A 176 17.88 3.44 21.17
CA SER A 176 18.47 2.77 20.01
C SER A 176 17.76 1.47 19.61
N LYS A 177 16.75 1.02 20.38
CA LYS A 177 15.84 -0.07 20.04
C LYS A 177 14.44 0.40 19.64
N ALA A 178 14.25 1.71 19.50
CA ALA A 178 12.99 2.31 19.10
C ALA A 178 12.66 2.09 17.62
N ILE A 179 11.58 2.73 17.18
CA ILE A 179 11.01 2.57 15.85
C ILE A 179 11.70 3.47 14.83
N ASP A 180 12.26 2.83 13.80
CA ASP A 180 12.77 3.51 12.61
C ASP A 180 11.66 4.23 11.82
N ASN A 181 12.01 5.42 11.34
CA ASN A 181 11.23 6.29 10.45
C ASN A 181 9.75 6.49 10.89
N PRO A 182 9.48 6.99 12.11
CA PRO A 182 8.11 7.18 12.59
C PRO A 182 7.30 8.16 11.72
N ASP A 183 7.97 9.12 11.09
CA ASP A 183 7.42 10.05 10.10
C ASP A 183 6.93 9.32 8.84
N GLN A 184 7.72 8.40 8.29
CA GLN A 184 7.32 7.57 7.15
C GLN A 184 6.11 6.71 7.51
N ARG A 185 6.09 6.09 8.70
CA ARG A 185 4.96 5.27 9.16
C ARG A 185 3.67 6.09 9.31
N ILE A 186 3.74 7.30 9.87
CA ILE A 186 2.56 8.18 9.99
C ILE A 186 2.03 8.61 8.61
N CYS A 187 2.91 8.87 7.64
CA CYS A 187 2.53 9.36 6.32
C CYS A 187 2.06 8.25 5.36
N GLU A 188 2.83 7.18 5.25
CA GLU A 188 2.68 6.09 4.27
C GLU A 188 1.91 4.90 4.83
N ASP A 189 2.37 4.30 5.94
CA ASP A 189 1.72 3.10 6.50
C ASP A 189 0.26 3.39 6.87
N VAL A 190 -0.05 4.53 7.49
CA VAL A 190 -1.45 4.90 7.79
C VAL A 190 -2.30 5.02 6.51
N ARG A 191 -1.73 5.53 5.41
CA ARG A 191 -2.45 5.67 4.12
C ARG A 191 -2.76 4.30 3.52
N SER A 192 -1.75 3.45 3.43
CA SER A 192 -1.88 2.12 2.84
C SER A 192 -2.75 1.23 3.71
N PHE A 193 -2.61 1.32 5.03
CA PHE A 193 -3.42 0.55 5.99
C PHE A 193 -4.91 0.87 5.87
N THR A 194 -5.32 2.15 5.90
CA THR A 194 -6.77 2.46 5.85
C THR A 194 -7.35 2.15 4.47
N SER A 195 -6.63 2.42 3.38
CA SER A 195 -7.08 2.10 2.03
C SER A 195 -7.21 0.58 1.81
N SER A 196 -6.16 -0.20 2.11
CA SER A 196 -6.17 -1.66 1.99
C SER A 196 -7.20 -2.29 2.91
N SER A 197 -7.38 -1.76 4.13
CA SER A 197 -8.41 -2.23 5.06
C SER A 197 -9.81 -2.04 4.52
N VAL A 198 -10.13 -0.89 3.91
CA VAL A 198 -11.46 -0.65 3.34
C VAL A 198 -11.68 -1.53 2.12
N ILE A 199 -10.73 -1.60 1.19
CA ILE A 199 -10.80 -2.45 0.01
C ILE A 199 -11.09 -3.90 0.41
N LEU A 200 -10.29 -4.47 1.32
CA LEU A 200 -10.42 -5.86 1.74
C LEU A 200 -11.68 -6.12 2.58
N ALA A 201 -11.97 -5.29 3.59
CA ALA A 201 -13.11 -5.53 4.48
C ALA A 201 -14.45 -5.32 3.78
N VAL A 202 -14.61 -4.25 3.00
CA VAL A 202 -15.83 -4.01 2.21
C VAL A 202 -15.92 -5.00 1.05
N GLY A 203 -14.80 -5.33 0.41
CA GLY A 203 -14.72 -6.34 -0.64
C GLY A 203 -15.22 -7.71 -0.15
N ILE A 204 -14.68 -8.20 0.97
CA ILE A 204 -15.12 -9.46 1.59
C ILE A 204 -16.62 -9.40 1.97
N LEU A 205 -17.08 -8.31 2.59
CA LEU A 205 -18.48 -8.12 2.95
C LEU A 205 -19.42 -8.21 1.73
N ARG A 206 -19.11 -7.47 0.66
CA ARG A 206 -19.84 -7.49 -0.61
C ARG A 206 -19.81 -8.88 -1.23
N GLN A 207 -18.67 -9.56 -1.12
CA GLN A 207 -18.47 -10.88 -1.69
C GLN A 207 -19.24 -11.98 -0.94
N MET A 208 -19.43 -11.83 0.37
CA MET A 208 -20.35 -12.65 1.16
C MET A 208 -21.81 -12.46 0.72
N PHE A 209 -22.27 -11.22 0.52
CA PHE A 209 -23.62 -10.96 0.00
C PHE A 209 -23.84 -11.58 -1.38
N TYR A 210 -22.88 -11.44 -2.30
CA TYR A 210 -22.94 -12.11 -3.60
C TYR A 210 -22.97 -13.63 -3.46
N CYS A 211 -22.13 -14.21 -2.60
CA CYS A 211 -22.12 -15.66 -2.38
C CYS A 211 -23.48 -16.17 -1.89
N VAL A 212 -24.09 -15.53 -0.88
CA VAL A 212 -25.41 -15.91 -0.34
C VAL A 212 -26.51 -15.74 -1.39
N ALA A 213 -26.60 -14.56 -2.02
CA ALA A 213 -27.65 -14.23 -2.98
C ALA A 213 -27.60 -15.12 -4.23
N PHE A 214 -26.42 -15.30 -4.83
CA PHE A 214 -26.28 -16.10 -6.04
C PHE A 214 -26.28 -17.60 -5.77
N SER A 215 -25.83 -18.08 -4.60
CA SER A 215 -26.03 -19.50 -4.24
C SER A 215 -27.52 -19.82 -4.06
N GLY A 216 -28.31 -18.91 -3.48
CA GLY A 216 -29.77 -19.05 -3.42
C GLY A 216 -30.41 -19.11 -4.81
N LEU A 217 -30.01 -18.22 -5.72
CA LEU A 217 -30.48 -18.23 -7.12
C LEU A 217 -30.04 -19.48 -7.89
N LEU A 218 -28.80 -19.96 -7.68
CA LEU A 218 -28.30 -21.15 -8.34
C LEU A 218 -28.99 -22.41 -7.82
N ALA A 219 -29.28 -22.49 -6.52
CA ALA A 219 -30.01 -23.60 -5.92
C ALA A 219 -31.46 -23.73 -6.45
N THR A 220 -32.13 -22.63 -6.80
CA THR A 220 -33.49 -22.69 -7.36
C THR A 220 -33.51 -23.02 -8.85
N LEU A 221 -32.59 -22.46 -9.64
CA LEU A 221 -32.53 -22.70 -11.09
C LEU A 221 -31.88 -24.04 -11.47
N ALA A 222 -30.85 -24.43 -10.72
CA ALA A 222 -29.94 -25.52 -11.08
C ALA A 222 -29.34 -26.20 -9.83
N PRO A 223 -30.14 -26.87 -8.98
CA PRO A 223 -29.71 -27.40 -7.68
C PRO A 223 -28.47 -28.32 -7.74
N GLY A 224 -28.32 -29.12 -8.80
CA GLY A 224 -27.15 -29.97 -9.00
C GLY A 224 -25.83 -29.24 -9.24
N LEU A 225 -25.87 -27.98 -9.73
CA LEU A 225 -24.66 -27.21 -10.04
C LEU A 225 -23.95 -26.68 -8.79
N VAL A 226 -24.63 -26.54 -7.65
CA VAL A 226 -24.01 -26.03 -6.41
C VAL A 226 -22.90 -26.98 -5.92
N GLY A 227 -23.18 -28.29 -5.91
CA GLY A 227 -22.17 -29.30 -5.55
C GLY A 227 -21.02 -29.39 -6.55
N PHE A 228 -21.33 -29.29 -7.86
CA PHE A 228 -20.30 -29.25 -8.91
C PHE A 228 -19.38 -28.04 -8.74
N LEU A 229 -19.95 -26.84 -8.52
CA LEU A 229 -19.22 -25.60 -8.33
C LEU A 229 -18.26 -25.65 -7.13
N LEU A 230 -18.69 -26.25 -6.01
CA LEU A 230 -17.82 -26.46 -4.84
C LEU A 230 -16.65 -27.40 -5.16
N ALA A 231 -16.91 -28.51 -5.87
CA ALA A 231 -15.85 -29.42 -6.31
C ALA A 231 -14.88 -28.75 -7.30
N TYR A 232 -15.40 -27.94 -8.22
CA TYR A 232 -14.64 -27.17 -9.20
C TYR A 232 -13.73 -26.13 -8.52
N ALA A 233 -14.26 -25.35 -7.58
CA ALA A 233 -13.50 -24.38 -6.81
C ALA A 233 -12.42 -25.03 -5.93
N ALA A 234 -12.73 -26.18 -5.32
CA ALA A 234 -11.77 -26.96 -4.55
C ALA A 234 -10.62 -27.47 -5.46
N LEU A 235 -10.93 -28.01 -6.64
CA LEU A 235 -9.93 -28.47 -7.62
C LEU A 235 -9.04 -27.31 -8.08
N GLY A 236 -9.63 -26.18 -8.47
CA GLY A 236 -8.92 -24.96 -8.85
C GLY A 236 -7.94 -24.48 -7.78
N THR A 237 -8.40 -24.45 -6.53
CA THR A 237 -7.59 -24.07 -5.36
C THR A 237 -6.44 -25.06 -5.12
N ILE A 238 -6.72 -26.37 -5.14
CA ILE A 238 -5.72 -27.42 -4.90
C ILE A 238 -4.63 -27.39 -5.97
N VAL A 239 -4.99 -27.31 -7.26
CA VAL A 239 -4.00 -27.23 -8.35
C VAL A 239 -3.17 -25.97 -8.22
N THR A 240 -3.80 -24.80 -8.01
CA THR A 240 -3.09 -23.53 -7.85
C THR A 240 -2.08 -23.57 -6.70
N ALA A 241 -2.51 -24.03 -5.52
CA ALA A 241 -1.66 -24.09 -4.33
C ALA A 241 -0.54 -25.14 -4.43
N ARG A 242 -0.83 -26.34 -4.97
CA ARG A 242 0.13 -27.44 -5.05
C ARG A 242 1.16 -27.29 -6.16
N VAL A 243 0.71 -26.85 -7.35
CA VAL A 243 1.55 -26.80 -8.56
C VAL A 243 2.32 -25.49 -8.65
N PHE A 244 1.67 -24.36 -8.38
CA PHE A 244 2.27 -23.03 -8.61
C PHE A 244 2.75 -22.34 -7.33
N GLY A 245 2.07 -22.53 -6.20
CA GLY A 245 2.39 -21.86 -4.93
C GLY A 245 3.85 -22.04 -4.50
N LYS A 246 4.27 -23.28 -4.23
CA LYS A 246 5.64 -23.60 -3.78
C LYS A 246 6.75 -23.08 -4.70
N PRO A 247 6.77 -23.36 -6.03
CA PRO A 247 7.85 -22.88 -6.88
C PRO A 247 7.86 -21.36 -7.00
N LEU A 248 6.69 -20.71 -7.07
CA LEU A 248 6.63 -19.25 -7.21
C LEU A 248 7.21 -18.53 -5.98
N THR A 249 6.89 -18.99 -4.77
CA THR A 249 7.48 -18.46 -3.53
C THR A 249 9.00 -18.69 -3.48
N ALA A 250 9.48 -19.87 -3.85
CA ALA A 250 10.91 -20.17 -3.87
C ALA A 250 11.68 -19.30 -4.87
N LEU A 251 11.12 -19.06 -6.06
CA LEU A 251 11.74 -18.18 -7.05
C LEU A 251 11.69 -16.70 -6.61
N ALA A 252 10.61 -16.24 -5.98
CA ALA A 252 10.52 -14.89 -5.44
C ALA A 252 11.60 -14.62 -4.39
N PHE A 253 11.88 -15.59 -3.51
CA PHE A 253 12.99 -15.52 -2.56
C PHE A 253 14.35 -15.41 -3.27
N HIS A 254 14.62 -16.29 -4.25
CA HIS A 254 15.88 -16.24 -5.01
C HIS A 254 16.07 -14.94 -5.80
N VAL A 255 15.00 -14.29 -6.29
CA VAL A 255 15.10 -12.97 -6.93
C VAL A 255 15.60 -11.93 -5.92
N LEU A 256 14.96 -11.84 -4.74
CA LEU A 256 15.35 -10.92 -3.68
C LEU A 256 16.80 -11.15 -3.22
N GLU A 257 17.20 -12.42 -3.07
CA GLU A 257 18.57 -12.80 -2.72
C GLU A 257 19.60 -12.31 -3.75
N LYS A 258 19.35 -12.55 -5.06
CA LYS A 258 20.30 -12.15 -6.11
C LYS A 258 20.29 -10.64 -6.41
N GLU A 259 19.19 -9.94 -6.16
CA GLU A 259 19.16 -8.46 -6.18
C GLU A 259 19.90 -7.86 -4.98
N ALA A 260 19.81 -8.49 -3.79
CA ALA A 260 20.59 -8.09 -2.63
C ALA A 260 22.10 -8.29 -2.85
N ASP A 261 22.52 -9.43 -3.43
CA ASP A 261 23.92 -9.67 -3.83
C ASP A 261 24.46 -8.56 -4.76
N LEU A 262 23.68 -8.20 -5.79
CA LEU A 262 24.05 -7.13 -6.73
C LEU A 262 24.15 -5.77 -6.02
N ARG A 263 23.18 -5.44 -5.16
CA ARG A 263 23.18 -4.18 -4.41
C ARG A 263 24.36 -4.10 -3.44
N PHE A 264 24.71 -5.20 -2.78
CA PHE A 264 25.86 -5.29 -1.89
C PHE A 264 27.17 -5.04 -2.64
N ASP A 265 27.39 -5.69 -3.79
CA ASP A 265 28.59 -5.48 -4.61
C ASP A 265 28.71 -4.00 -5.09
N LEU A 266 27.59 -3.35 -5.46
CA LEU A 266 27.60 -1.92 -5.82
C LEU A 266 27.89 -1.00 -4.62
N VAL A 267 27.37 -1.32 -3.44
CA VAL A 267 27.67 -0.58 -2.20
C VAL A 267 29.16 -0.72 -1.82
N ARG A 268 29.71 -1.94 -1.92
CA ARG A 268 31.15 -2.20 -1.72
C ARG A 268 32.03 -1.38 -2.65
N VAL A 269 31.67 -1.28 -3.94
CA VAL A 269 32.41 -0.44 -4.90
C VAL A 269 32.34 1.05 -4.54
N ARG A 270 31.16 1.55 -4.13
CA ARG A 270 31.00 2.94 -3.68
C ARG A 270 31.85 3.26 -2.46
N GLU A 271 31.89 2.35 -1.47
CA GLU A 271 32.64 2.54 -0.22
C GLU A 271 34.15 2.44 -0.41
N ASN A 272 34.61 1.76 -1.47
CA ASN A 272 36.02 1.58 -1.79
C ASN A 272 36.43 2.32 -3.09
N ALA A 273 35.67 3.36 -3.48
CA ALA A 273 35.80 4.00 -4.79
C ALA A 273 37.20 4.56 -5.07
N GLU A 274 37.86 5.13 -4.05
CA GLU A 274 39.24 5.64 -4.15
C GLU A 274 40.23 4.51 -4.49
N SER A 275 40.12 3.35 -3.82
CA SER A 275 40.96 2.19 -4.12
C SER A 275 40.68 1.62 -5.51
N VAL A 276 39.40 1.52 -5.91
CA VAL A 276 39.03 1.03 -7.26
C VAL A 276 39.59 1.95 -8.35
N ALA A 277 39.55 3.27 -8.15
CA ALA A 277 40.12 4.25 -9.06
C ALA A 277 41.65 4.21 -9.09
N PHE A 278 42.31 4.18 -7.93
CA PHE A 278 43.77 4.17 -7.81
C PHE A 278 44.42 2.93 -8.45
N TYR A 279 43.79 1.76 -8.31
CA TYR A 279 44.26 0.51 -8.91
C TYR A 279 43.74 0.23 -10.33
N GLY A 280 42.96 1.13 -10.94
CA GLY A 280 42.40 0.93 -12.29
C GLY A 280 41.51 -0.32 -12.40
N ALA A 281 40.75 -0.63 -11.35
CA ALA A 281 39.99 -1.88 -11.24
C ALA A 281 38.54 -1.79 -11.78
N ASP A 282 38.15 -0.65 -12.36
CA ASP A 282 36.82 -0.33 -12.87
C ASP A 282 36.27 -1.41 -13.82
N GLY A 283 37.08 -1.84 -14.81
CA GLY A 283 36.71 -2.88 -15.76
C GLY A 283 36.56 -4.27 -15.12
N ARG A 284 37.14 -4.52 -13.94
CA ARG A 284 36.95 -5.77 -13.19
C ARG A 284 35.65 -5.70 -12.37
N GLU A 285 35.47 -4.65 -11.58
CA GLU A 285 34.27 -4.50 -10.74
C GLU A 285 33.00 -4.39 -11.60
N SER A 286 33.07 -3.73 -12.77
CA SER A 286 31.99 -3.70 -13.77
C SER A 286 31.58 -5.10 -14.25
N ARG A 287 32.55 -5.98 -14.55
CA ARG A 287 32.29 -7.37 -14.96
C ARG A 287 31.69 -8.22 -13.83
N ILE A 288 32.10 -7.99 -12.58
CA ILE A 288 31.51 -8.65 -11.41
C ILE A 288 30.04 -8.24 -11.26
N ALA A 289 29.75 -6.94 -11.27
CA ALA A 289 28.38 -6.42 -11.19
C ALA A 289 27.50 -6.91 -12.36
N ALA A 290 28.02 -6.94 -13.59
CA ALA A 290 27.32 -7.49 -14.74
C ALA A 290 27.02 -9.00 -14.59
N GLY A 291 27.94 -9.78 -14.01
CA GLY A 291 27.72 -11.19 -13.70
C GLY A 291 26.65 -11.42 -12.62
N ARG A 292 26.63 -10.59 -11.57
CA ARG A 292 25.55 -10.59 -10.55
C ARG A 292 24.19 -10.26 -11.18
N LEU A 293 24.13 -9.21 -11.99
CA LEU A 293 22.93 -8.83 -12.73
C LEU A 293 22.45 -9.96 -13.66
N GLY A 294 23.35 -10.58 -14.41
CA GLY A 294 23.01 -11.73 -15.25
C GLY A 294 22.43 -12.91 -14.46
N THR A 295 22.94 -13.14 -13.24
CA THR A 295 22.41 -14.17 -12.33
C THR A 295 21.00 -13.81 -11.85
N ALA A 296 20.78 -12.59 -11.35
CA ALA A 296 19.46 -12.11 -10.92
C ALA A 296 18.44 -12.20 -12.08
N VAL A 297 18.77 -11.66 -13.25
CA VAL A 297 17.94 -11.72 -14.47
C VAL A 297 17.63 -13.17 -14.87
N SER A 298 18.55 -14.12 -14.68
CA SER A 298 18.29 -15.53 -15.00
C SER A 298 17.23 -16.16 -14.09
N VAL A 299 17.19 -15.79 -12.80
CA VAL A 299 16.17 -16.23 -11.85
C VAL A 299 14.83 -15.56 -12.18
N THR A 300 14.83 -14.24 -12.42
CA THR A 300 13.61 -13.49 -12.79
C THR A 300 13.00 -14.03 -14.10
N ARG A 301 13.81 -14.41 -15.10
CA ARG A 301 13.30 -15.07 -16.32
C ARG A 301 12.59 -16.40 -16.03
N ARG A 302 13.10 -17.21 -15.09
CA ARG A 302 12.39 -18.43 -14.64
C ARG A 302 11.10 -18.09 -13.91
N GLN A 303 11.08 -17.04 -13.10
CA GLN A 303 9.88 -16.58 -12.39
C GLN A 303 8.80 -16.12 -13.36
N ILE A 304 9.17 -15.36 -14.40
CA ILE A 304 8.29 -14.94 -15.50
C ILE A 304 7.68 -16.16 -16.20
N LEU A 305 8.46 -17.21 -16.48
CA LEU A 305 7.94 -18.43 -17.10
C LEU A 305 6.90 -19.14 -16.21
N ILE A 306 7.15 -19.27 -14.91
CA ILE A 306 6.17 -19.87 -13.97
C ILE A 306 4.91 -18.98 -13.85
N HIS A 307 5.06 -17.65 -13.85
CA HIS A 307 3.92 -16.72 -13.92
C HIS A 307 3.11 -16.88 -15.20
N ALA A 308 3.76 -17.09 -16.36
CA ALA A 308 3.07 -17.32 -17.63
C ALA A 308 2.25 -18.62 -17.60
N TRP A 309 2.79 -19.71 -17.04
CA TRP A 309 2.05 -20.97 -16.86
C TRP A 309 0.90 -20.84 -15.85
N LEU A 310 1.09 -20.10 -14.75
CA LEU A 310 0.02 -19.80 -13.79
C LEU A 310 -1.10 -18.98 -14.45
N SER A 311 -0.75 -17.98 -15.25
CA SER A 311 -1.69 -17.16 -16.03
C SER A 311 -2.47 -18.02 -17.03
N LEU A 312 -1.79 -18.91 -17.77
CA LEU A 312 -2.46 -19.86 -18.66
C LEU A 312 -3.47 -20.74 -17.92
N TRP A 313 -3.08 -21.30 -16.77
CA TRP A 313 -3.97 -22.08 -15.91
C TRP A 313 -5.19 -21.26 -15.45
N GLN A 314 -4.97 -20.05 -14.95
CA GLN A 314 -6.02 -19.13 -14.51
C GLN A 314 -6.98 -18.75 -15.64
N ASN A 315 -6.47 -18.53 -16.86
CA ASN A 315 -7.27 -18.21 -18.03
C ASN A 315 -8.13 -19.41 -18.47
N ILE A 316 -7.56 -20.62 -18.52
CA ILE A 316 -8.31 -21.85 -18.83
C ILE A 316 -9.42 -22.08 -17.79
N TYR A 317 -9.08 -21.94 -16.50
CA TYR A 317 -10.02 -22.08 -15.39
C TYR A 317 -11.16 -21.03 -15.46
N SER A 318 -10.84 -19.77 -15.80
CA SER A 318 -11.84 -18.70 -15.98
C SER A 318 -12.74 -18.94 -17.20
N TYR A 319 -12.19 -19.32 -18.36
CA TYR A 319 -13.02 -19.59 -19.54
C TYR A 319 -13.92 -20.83 -19.39
N ALA A 320 -13.50 -21.83 -18.61
CA ALA A 320 -14.32 -22.98 -18.32
C ALA A 320 -15.61 -22.61 -17.56
N THR A 321 -15.66 -21.51 -16.80
CA THR A 321 -16.87 -21.08 -16.09
C THR A 321 -17.92 -20.41 -16.98
N ILE A 322 -17.59 -20.14 -18.25
CA ILE A 322 -18.56 -19.80 -19.31
C ILE A 322 -19.18 -21.08 -19.90
N LEU A 323 -18.35 -22.08 -20.19
CA LEU A 323 -18.75 -23.31 -20.88
C LEU A 323 -19.52 -24.28 -19.98
N ILE A 324 -19.02 -24.51 -18.76
CA ILE A 324 -19.55 -25.52 -17.82
C ILE A 324 -21.04 -25.29 -17.52
N PRO A 325 -21.50 -24.09 -17.10
CA PRO A 325 -22.92 -23.90 -16.76
C PRO A 325 -23.83 -24.13 -17.96
N SER A 326 -23.38 -23.74 -19.15
CA SER A 326 -24.09 -23.98 -20.41
C SER A 326 -24.19 -25.46 -20.74
N LEU A 327 -23.10 -26.22 -20.60
CA LEU A 327 -23.07 -27.65 -20.88
C LEU A 327 -23.98 -28.46 -19.93
N LEU A 328 -24.01 -28.12 -18.63
CA LEU A 328 -24.88 -28.81 -17.67
C LEU A 328 -26.36 -28.43 -17.82
N MET A 329 -26.68 -27.22 -18.28
CA MET A 329 -28.07 -26.79 -18.51
C MET A 329 -28.61 -27.20 -19.89
N ALA A 330 -27.74 -27.47 -20.87
CA ALA A 330 -28.12 -27.80 -22.25
C ALA A 330 -29.14 -28.96 -22.38
N PRO A 331 -29.05 -30.09 -21.64
CA PRO A 331 -30.05 -31.15 -21.74
C PRO A 331 -31.46 -30.68 -21.38
N ARG A 332 -31.60 -29.85 -20.33
CA ARG A 332 -32.88 -29.31 -19.87
C ARG A 332 -33.45 -28.29 -20.86
N TYR A 333 -32.59 -27.51 -21.50
CA TYR A 333 -32.98 -26.57 -22.55
C TYR A 333 -33.46 -27.29 -23.81
N PHE A 334 -32.71 -28.29 -24.30
CA PHE A 334 -33.14 -29.08 -25.46
C PHE A 334 -34.36 -29.98 -25.19
N ALA A 335 -34.63 -30.32 -23.93
CA ALA A 335 -35.88 -30.96 -23.50
C ALA A 335 -37.06 -29.98 -23.36
N GLY A 336 -36.85 -28.67 -23.49
CA GLY A 336 -37.89 -27.64 -23.34
C GLY A 336 -38.29 -27.31 -21.90
N GLU A 337 -37.55 -27.77 -20.89
CA GLU A 337 -37.84 -27.51 -19.47
C GLU A 337 -37.53 -26.07 -19.03
N VAL A 338 -36.62 -25.39 -19.73
CA VAL A 338 -36.11 -24.05 -19.38
C VAL A 338 -35.92 -23.19 -20.64
N ARG A 339 -36.12 -21.88 -20.52
CA ARG A 339 -35.83 -20.91 -21.59
C ARG A 339 -34.33 -20.67 -21.72
N PHE A 340 -33.87 -20.19 -22.89
CA PHE A 340 -32.44 -19.96 -23.14
C PHE A 340 -31.79 -18.99 -22.13
N GLY A 341 -32.54 -17.97 -21.69
CA GLY A 341 -32.07 -17.01 -20.69
C GLY A 341 -31.75 -17.63 -19.33
N THR A 342 -32.41 -18.74 -18.95
CA THR A 342 -32.08 -19.46 -17.72
C THR A 342 -30.63 -19.94 -17.72
N ILE A 343 -30.09 -20.34 -18.89
CA ILE A 343 -28.68 -20.72 -19.04
C ILE A 343 -27.78 -19.51 -18.75
N VAL A 344 -28.09 -18.36 -19.36
CA VAL A 344 -27.34 -17.10 -19.18
C VAL A 344 -27.36 -16.64 -17.72
N GLN A 345 -28.51 -16.78 -17.05
CA GLN A 345 -28.69 -16.42 -15.65
C GLN A 345 -27.94 -17.36 -14.69
N VAL A 346 -27.95 -18.66 -14.98
CA VAL A 346 -27.17 -19.68 -14.25
C VAL A 346 -25.67 -19.44 -14.41
N GLY A 347 -25.21 -19.11 -15.62
CA GLY A 347 -23.82 -18.69 -15.87
C GLY A 347 -23.43 -17.43 -15.09
N PHE A 348 -24.28 -16.39 -15.09
CA PHE A 348 -24.04 -15.17 -14.31
C PHE A 348 -23.95 -15.47 -12.80
N ALA A 349 -24.83 -16.32 -12.26
CA ALA A 349 -24.77 -16.75 -10.87
C ALA A 349 -23.48 -17.52 -10.55
N PHE A 350 -23.08 -18.44 -11.42
CA PHE A 350 -21.86 -19.24 -11.29
C PHE A 350 -20.62 -18.32 -11.20
N SER A 351 -20.44 -17.39 -12.14
CA SER A 351 -19.30 -16.46 -12.11
C SER A 351 -19.29 -15.54 -10.89
N LYS A 352 -20.47 -15.19 -10.34
CA LYS A 352 -20.55 -14.39 -9.10
C LYS A 352 -20.11 -15.17 -7.86
N ILE A 353 -20.44 -16.47 -7.76
CA ILE A 353 -20.02 -17.38 -6.68
C ILE A 353 -18.57 -17.87 -6.87
N GLU A 354 -18.05 -17.87 -8.09
CA GLU A 354 -16.62 -18.11 -8.37
C GLU A 354 -15.76 -16.91 -7.92
N GLY A 355 -16.14 -15.69 -8.33
CA GLY A 355 -15.47 -14.44 -7.95
C GLY A 355 -15.45 -14.27 -6.42
N ALA A 356 -16.62 -14.37 -5.79
CA ALA A 356 -16.85 -15.42 -4.80
C ALA A 356 -15.70 -15.82 -3.88
N LEU A 357 -15.46 -17.12 -3.96
CA LEU A 357 -14.46 -17.89 -3.25
C LEU A 357 -13.03 -17.44 -3.61
N SER A 358 -12.84 -16.85 -4.80
CA SER A 358 -11.55 -16.45 -5.33
C SER A 358 -11.05 -15.09 -4.81
N TYR A 359 -11.92 -14.24 -4.24
CA TYR A 359 -11.60 -12.86 -3.87
C TYR A 359 -10.36 -12.73 -2.96
N VAL A 360 -10.26 -13.55 -1.91
CA VAL A 360 -9.11 -13.51 -0.98
C VAL A 360 -7.81 -13.95 -1.68
N ILE A 361 -7.91 -14.87 -2.64
CA ILE A 361 -6.75 -15.38 -3.40
C ILE A 361 -6.26 -14.33 -4.40
N THR A 362 -7.18 -13.65 -5.11
CA THR A 362 -6.81 -12.57 -6.05
C THR A 362 -6.26 -11.34 -5.33
N HIS A 363 -6.65 -11.11 -4.08
CA HIS A 363 -6.19 -9.99 -3.25
C HIS A 363 -5.08 -10.37 -2.24
N LEU A 364 -4.44 -11.55 -2.39
CA LEU A 364 -3.48 -12.10 -1.41
C LEU A 364 -2.27 -11.18 -1.15
N ALA A 365 -1.80 -10.46 -2.17
CA ALA A 365 -0.72 -9.48 -2.02
C ALA A 365 -1.14 -8.30 -1.11
N GLN A 366 -2.37 -7.80 -1.25
CA GLN A 366 -2.90 -6.73 -0.40
C GLN A 366 -3.14 -7.23 1.03
N VAL A 367 -3.59 -8.47 1.21
CA VAL A 367 -3.69 -9.12 2.53
C VAL A 367 -2.32 -9.21 3.21
N SER A 368 -1.28 -9.56 2.46
CA SER A 368 0.10 -9.65 2.95
C SER A 368 0.65 -8.27 3.35
N ASN A 369 0.45 -7.26 2.50
CA ASN A 369 0.86 -5.88 2.78
C ASN A 369 0.14 -5.32 4.01
N LEU A 370 -1.18 -5.50 4.10
CA LEU A 370 -1.99 -5.06 5.23
C LEU A 370 -1.53 -5.71 6.54
N ALA A 371 -1.13 -6.99 6.53
CA ALA A 371 -0.59 -7.66 7.72
C ALA A 371 0.73 -7.00 8.20
N ALA A 372 1.65 -6.71 7.27
CA ALA A 372 2.92 -6.05 7.59
C ALA A 372 2.73 -4.58 8.04
N GLU A 373 1.82 -3.85 7.39
CA GLU A 373 1.43 -2.47 7.77
C GLU A 373 0.77 -2.44 9.16
N THR A 374 -0.11 -3.40 9.45
CA THR A 374 -0.73 -3.56 10.78
C THR A 374 0.33 -3.74 11.86
N GLU A 375 1.35 -4.58 11.63
CA GLU A 375 2.42 -4.82 12.59
C GLU A 375 3.31 -3.57 12.81
N ARG A 376 3.65 -2.84 11.74
CA ARG A 376 4.42 -1.58 11.85
C ARG A 376 3.66 -0.48 12.59
N LEU A 377 2.33 -0.41 12.42
CA LEU A 377 1.45 0.56 13.08
C LEU A 377 1.14 0.18 14.54
N ASP A 378 0.93 -1.10 14.83
CA ASP A 378 0.73 -1.61 16.21
C ASP A 378 1.97 -1.36 17.08
N ALA A 379 3.16 -1.61 16.52
CA ALA A 379 4.42 -1.23 17.14
C ALA A 379 4.50 0.29 17.37
N LEU A 380 4.15 1.12 16.37
CA LEU A 380 4.20 2.58 16.49
C LEU A 380 3.26 3.11 17.58
N MET A 381 2.02 2.64 17.61
CA MET A 381 1.05 3.02 18.64
C MET A 381 1.52 2.63 20.05
N THR A 382 2.21 1.50 20.18
CA THR A 382 2.79 1.04 21.45
C THR A 382 3.97 1.91 21.89
N ALA A 383 4.89 2.22 20.98
CA ALA A 383 6.11 2.99 21.31
C ALA A 383 5.84 4.50 21.52
N VAL A 384 4.76 5.02 20.93
CA VAL A 384 4.29 6.41 21.09
C VAL A 384 3.37 6.58 22.30
N ALA A 385 2.95 5.49 22.96
CA ALA A 385 2.14 5.57 24.18
C ALA A 385 2.87 6.35 25.31
N PRO A 386 2.13 7.05 26.20
CA PRO A 386 2.72 7.68 27.39
C PRO A 386 3.45 6.65 28.25
N ASP A 387 4.63 6.99 28.78
CA ASP A 387 5.37 6.07 29.64
C ASP A 387 4.71 6.02 31.04
N PRO A 388 4.16 4.87 31.47
CA PRO A 388 3.52 4.76 32.78
C PRO A 388 4.50 4.93 33.96
N ARG A 389 5.81 4.95 33.72
CA ARG A 389 6.84 5.07 34.77
C ARG A 389 7.22 6.52 35.11
N GLY A 390 6.73 7.52 34.36
CA GLY A 390 6.92 8.94 34.69
C GLY A 390 8.37 9.44 34.62
N GLY A 391 9.31 8.65 34.09
CA GLY A 391 10.73 9.01 33.92
C GLY A 391 10.99 9.98 32.76
N GLY A 392 9.99 10.76 32.37
CA GLY A 392 10.04 11.63 31.21
C GLY A 392 10.98 12.83 31.38
N VAL A 393 11.71 13.15 30.31
CA VAL A 393 12.52 14.36 30.21
C VAL A 393 11.63 15.59 30.42
N GLN A 394 11.74 16.23 31.59
CA GLN A 394 10.91 17.40 31.89
C GLN A 394 11.37 18.59 31.05
N ARG A 395 10.40 19.28 30.41
CA ARG A 395 10.68 20.58 29.78
C ARG A 395 11.03 21.59 30.87
N THR A 396 12.30 21.97 30.97
CA THR A 396 12.74 23.05 31.86
C THR A 396 11.97 24.33 31.52
N SER A 397 11.26 24.90 32.50
CA SER A 397 10.29 25.98 32.30
C SER A 397 10.92 27.37 32.06
N THR A 398 12.07 27.43 31.40
CA THR A 398 12.85 28.67 31.18
C THR A 398 12.27 29.53 30.04
N THR A 399 11.57 28.93 29.07
CA THR A 399 11.06 29.61 27.87
C THR A 399 10.02 30.70 28.17
N SER A 400 9.24 30.59 29.26
CA SER A 400 8.26 31.61 29.65
C SER A 400 8.91 32.92 30.13
N ARG A 401 10.16 32.89 30.61
CA ARG A 401 10.94 34.10 30.95
C ARG A 401 11.61 34.75 29.74
N ILE A 402 12.09 33.97 28.77
CA ILE A 402 12.83 34.53 27.64
C ILE A 402 11.91 35.35 26.72
N ILE A 403 10.69 34.86 26.45
CA ILE A 403 9.70 35.56 25.60
C ILE A 403 9.20 36.87 26.25
N SER A 404 9.04 36.91 27.58
CA SER A 404 8.64 38.13 28.30
C SER A 404 9.78 39.14 28.44
N THR A 405 11.03 38.69 28.54
CA THR A 405 12.19 39.59 28.68
C THR A 405 12.55 40.30 27.37
N SER A 406 12.43 39.63 26.21
CA SER A 406 12.72 40.27 24.90
C SER A 406 11.67 41.29 24.46
N PHE A 407 10.47 41.30 25.05
CA PHE A 407 9.41 42.25 24.71
C PHE A 407 9.53 43.57 25.51
N ASN A 408 10.00 43.50 26.76
CA ASN A 408 10.16 44.67 27.63
C ASN A 408 11.44 45.50 27.35
N SER A 409 12.45 44.94 26.69
CA SER A 409 13.72 45.65 26.43
C SER A 409 13.70 46.57 25.20
N ARG A 410 12.55 46.78 24.55
CA ARG A 410 12.39 47.66 23.37
C ARG A 410 11.63 48.97 23.63
N THR A 411 11.19 49.23 24.86
CA THR A 411 10.38 50.42 25.21
C THR A 411 11.10 51.42 26.13
N SER A 412 12.42 51.30 26.33
CA SER A 412 13.16 52.11 27.32
C SER A 412 14.49 52.69 26.81
N SER A 413 14.48 53.30 25.62
CA SER A 413 15.49 54.30 25.25
C SER A 413 15.07 55.11 24.01
N THR A 414 14.74 56.39 24.20
CA THR A 414 15.21 57.58 23.43
C THR A 414 14.20 58.71 23.58
N SER A 415 14.34 59.49 24.65
CA SER A 415 13.67 60.78 24.81
C SER A 415 14.74 61.87 24.91
N PHE A 416 15.13 62.46 23.77
CA PHE A 416 15.94 63.68 23.79
C PHE A 416 15.68 64.62 22.60
N ASN A 417 14.75 65.55 22.85
CA ASN A 417 14.82 66.98 22.54
C ASN A 417 15.53 67.45 21.23
N ARG A 418 14.74 68.01 20.29
CA ARG A 418 15.19 69.17 19.50
C ARG A 418 14.00 70.07 19.10
N SER A 419 14.22 71.38 19.17
CA SER A 419 13.23 72.43 18.95
C SER A 419 13.30 73.05 17.55
N SER A 420 12.23 73.79 17.21
CA SER A 420 12.10 74.85 16.17
C SER A 420 12.32 74.51 14.69
N SER A 421 11.24 74.57 13.88
CA SER A 421 11.00 75.65 12.89
C SER A 421 9.96 75.28 11.80
N SER A 422 9.36 76.32 11.20
CA SER A 422 8.66 76.36 9.88
C SER A 422 7.33 75.63 9.68
N LYS A 423 6.27 76.45 9.69
CA LYS A 423 5.07 76.42 8.83
C LYS A 423 5.11 75.46 7.62
N GLU A 424 4.04 74.70 7.44
CA GLU A 424 3.13 74.91 6.30
C GLU A 424 1.72 74.34 6.55
N LYS A 425 0.70 74.94 5.93
CA LYS A 425 -0.70 74.48 5.94
C LYS A 425 -1.02 73.87 4.59
N SER A 426 -1.59 72.67 4.54
CA SER A 426 -2.59 72.32 3.52
C SER A 426 -3.47 71.16 3.97
N ASN A 427 -4.68 71.08 3.40
CA ASN A 427 -5.71 70.10 3.74
C ASN A 427 -5.35 68.67 3.31
N GLY A 428 -5.77 67.68 4.10
CA GLY A 428 -5.73 66.27 3.72
C GLY A 428 -6.56 65.41 4.67
N SER A 429 -7.69 64.90 4.17
CA SER A 429 -8.54 63.93 4.88
C SER A 429 -7.75 62.66 5.24
N ASN A 430 -8.02 62.09 6.41
CA ASN A 430 -7.68 60.69 6.71
C ASN A 430 -8.70 60.09 7.66
N THR A 431 -9.63 59.31 7.09
CA THR A 431 -10.38 58.28 7.83
C THR A 431 -9.53 57.02 7.87
N ILE A 432 -9.56 56.32 9.01
CA ILE A 432 -8.79 55.10 9.29
C ILE A 432 -9.49 53.86 8.67
N GLU A 433 -8.78 52.73 8.60
CA GLU A 433 -9.24 51.38 8.16
C GLU A 433 -9.52 51.21 6.65
N ASP A 434 -8.56 50.63 5.89
CA ASP A 434 -8.64 49.23 5.41
C ASP A 434 -7.39 48.82 4.59
N ALA A 435 -6.53 47.94 5.13
CA ALA A 435 -5.32 47.47 4.42
C ALA A 435 -4.81 46.07 4.83
N GLY A 436 -5.20 45.55 6.01
CA GLY A 436 -4.69 44.28 6.53
C GLY A 436 -5.40 43.03 6.01
N ALA A 437 -6.70 43.12 5.71
CA ALA A 437 -7.52 41.94 5.40
C ALA A 437 -7.25 41.37 3.99
N GLY A 438 -7.07 42.23 3.00
CA GLY A 438 -6.92 41.83 1.59
C GLY A 438 -5.64 41.04 1.27
N SER A 439 -4.61 41.10 2.12
CA SER A 439 -3.36 40.36 1.91
C SER A 439 -3.50 38.88 2.25
N LYS A 440 -4.05 38.56 3.43
CA LYS A 440 -4.24 37.17 3.90
C LYS A 440 -5.22 36.39 3.02
N GLU A 441 -6.26 37.06 2.52
CA GLU A 441 -7.24 36.44 1.60
C GLU A 441 -6.63 36.13 0.22
N LYS A 442 -5.73 36.98 -0.30
CA LYS A 442 -4.98 36.71 -1.53
C LYS A 442 -3.99 35.55 -1.37
N GLU A 443 -3.33 35.45 -0.21
CA GLU A 443 -2.39 34.37 0.09
C GLU A 443 -3.10 33.01 0.25
N LYS A 444 -4.24 32.98 0.96
CA LYS A 444 -5.10 31.79 1.09
C LYS A 444 -5.62 31.29 -0.25
N ARG A 445 -5.99 32.21 -1.17
CA ARG A 445 -6.40 31.86 -2.55
C ARG A 445 -5.26 31.32 -3.42
N ARG A 446 -4.01 31.78 -3.22
CA ARG A 446 -2.83 31.19 -3.89
C ARG A 446 -2.55 29.76 -3.41
N TYR A 447 -2.63 29.50 -2.11
CA TYR A 447 -2.46 28.14 -1.58
C TYR A 447 -3.52 27.18 -2.11
N HIS A 448 -4.79 27.61 -2.18
CA HIS A 448 -5.85 26.78 -2.77
C HIS A 448 -5.69 26.55 -4.29
N SER A 449 -5.18 27.52 -5.06
CA SER A 449 -4.95 27.31 -6.49
C SER A 449 -3.69 26.47 -6.80
N GLN A 450 -2.68 26.49 -5.93
CA GLN A 450 -1.56 25.53 -6.00
C GLN A 450 -2.03 24.12 -5.67
N LEU A 451 -2.81 23.91 -4.59
CA LEU A 451 -3.35 22.57 -4.27
C LEU A 451 -4.18 21.97 -5.42
N PHE A 452 -4.94 22.80 -6.14
CA PHE A 452 -5.72 22.36 -7.31
C PHE A 452 -4.84 22.03 -8.53
N ARG A 453 -3.77 22.79 -8.78
CA ARG A 453 -2.81 22.45 -9.85
C ARG A 453 -2.01 21.20 -9.54
N ASP A 454 -1.61 21.01 -8.30
CA ASP A 454 -0.85 19.83 -7.87
C ASP A 454 -1.74 18.57 -7.89
N SER A 455 -3.05 18.69 -7.64
CA SER A 455 -4.00 17.58 -7.83
C SER A 455 -4.30 17.29 -9.31
N GLU A 456 -4.40 18.31 -10.18
CA GLU A 456 -4.47 18.12 -11.64
C GLU A 456 -3.21 17.43 -12.19
N LEU A 457 -2.01 17.85 -11.77
CA LEU A 457 -0.74 17.25 -12.18
C LEU A 457 -0.57 15.81 -11.64
N ALA A 458 -1.08 15.53 -10.44
CA ALA A 458 -1.13 14.17 -9.90
C ALA A 458 -2.12 13.28 -10.67
N PHE A 459 -3.27 13.84 -11.08
CA PHE A 459 -4.27 13.15 -11.90
C PHE A 459 -3.72 12.85 -13.31
N ASP A 460 -3.16 13.83 -14.03
CA ASP A 460 -2.57 13.63 -15.37
C ASP A 460 -1.40 12.62 -15.35
N ASN A 461 -0.55 12.64 -14.30
CA ASN A 461 0.46 11.60 -14.11
C ASN A 461 -0.13 10.21 -13.81
N SER A 462 -1.30 10.11 -13.17
CA SER A 462 -1.98 8.83 -12.96
C SER A 462 -2.53 8.27 -14.27
N THR A 463 -3.21 9.11 -15.07
CA THR A 463 -3.76 8.74 -16.39
C THR A 463 -2.65 8.33 -17.36
N ARG A 464 -1.54 9.09 -17.42
CA ARG A 464 -0.36 8.70 -18.21
C ARG A 464 0.24 7.38 -17.77
N ARG A 465 0.22 7.05 -16.48
CA ARG A 465 0.76 5.80 -15.95
C ARG A 465 -0.08 4.58 -16.34
N GLU A 466 -1.39 4.74 -16.52
CA GLU A 466 -2.25 3.70 -17.10
C GLU A 466 -2.01 3.53 -18.61
N ASP A 467 -1.81 4.62 -19.34
CA ASP A 467 -1.48 4.61 -20.77
C ASP A 467 -0.15 3.88 -21.07
N TYR A 468 0.85 4.00 -20.19
CA TYR A 468 2.09 3.22 -20.27
C TYR A 468 1.90 1.73 -19.94
N LEU A 469 0.92 1.36 -19.12
CA LEU A 469 0.61 -0.04 -18.80
C LEU A 469 -0.23 -0.72 -19.91
N HIS A 470 -1.00 0.06 -20.68
CA HIS A 470 -1.74 -0.46 -21.83
C HIS A 470 -0.89 -0.70 -23.09
N ARG A 471 0.25 -0.01 -23.25
CA ARG A 471 1.15 -0.19 -24.42
C ARG A 471 2.04 -1.46 -24.38
N PHE A 472 1.97 -2.27 -23.32
CA PHE A 472 2.71 -3.54 -23.19
C PHE A 472 1.83 -4.80 -23.25
N LYS A 473 0.63 -4.70 -23.86
CA LYS A 473 -0.22 -5.86 -24.20
C LYS A 473 -0.42 -5.99 -25.71
N PHE A 474 0.57 -6.57 -26.37
CA PHE A 474 0.46 -7.35 -27.60
C PHE A 474 1.48 -8.49 -27.56
#